data_AF-A0A0N9I6V0-F1
#
_entry.id   AF-A0A0N9I6V0-F1
#
_cell.length_a   1.000
_cell.length_b   1.000
_cell.length_c   1.000
_cell.angle_alpha   90.00
_cell.angle_beta   90.00
_cell.angle_gamma   90.00
#
_symmetry.space_group_name_H-M   'P 1'
#
loop_
_entity.id
_entity.type
_entity.pdbx_description
1 polymer ?
#
loop_
_entity_poly.entity_id
_entity_poly.type
_entity_poly.pdbx_seq_one_letter_code
_entity_poly.pdbx_strand_id
1 'polypeptide(L)'
;MTYTFDPLVPRPIDRPTEVPLTTDDLVALDEAKIFAGPPDPVDRPAWRERLHVWREDARSRHEYTGAAYDRPAAAWASRCHTVAQVWLWDELLYSFEQDKFTPERFLADAHERFGGLDAVVLWHAYPVIGLDDRNQWDFYRDVPGLTGLVEALHDAGLRVFVDYNPWDVGTRRGDDDLTELASLVADLGADGVFLDTLKKAEPEFVERLNAARPGIVLEGESKLPVERLEDHSCSGCGSAGRPATARPCDAWSPSSVPSATCCVTACGRRWPSSPPRRRRPGFTRHAGNSTA
;
A
#
# COMPACT_ATOMS: atom_id res chain seq x y z
N MET A 1 1.19 -3.98 -36.20
CA MET A 1 0.71 -5.23 -35.58
C MET A 1 -0.36 -4.86 -34.56
N THR A 2 -1.62 -5.23 -34.83
CA THR A 2 -2.73 -5.02 -33.90
C THR A 2 -2.54 -5.97 -32.72
N TYR A 3 -2.14 -5.43 -31.58
CA TYR A 3 -2.06 -6.20 -30.34
C TYR A 3 -3.49 -6.57 -29.92
N THR A 4 -3.90 -7.81 -30.21
CA THR A 4 -5.19 -8.32 -29.75
C THR A 4 -5.02 -8.70 -28.28
N PHE A 5 -5.48 -7.82 -27.39
CA PHE A 5 -5.46 -8.08 -25.95
C PHE A 5 -6.47 -9.19 -25.64
N ASP A 6 -5.97 -10.37 -25.30
CA ASP A 6 -6.76 -11.44 -24.70
C ASP A 6 -6.57 -11.40 -23.17
N PRO A 7 -7.59 -11.00 -22.39
CA PRO A 7 -7.48 -10.90 -20.94
C PRO A 7 -7.27 -12.25 -20.23
N LEU A 8 -7.43 -13.38 -20.94
CA LEU A 8 -7.27 -14.73 -20.38
C LEU A 8 -5.87 -15.31 -20.61
N VAL A 9 -5.03 -14.64 -21.40
CA VAL A 9 -3.67 -15.09 -21.70
C VAL A 9 -2.66 -14.17 -21.01
N PRO A 10 -1.81 -14.70 -20.09
CA PRO A 10 -0.78 -13.90 -19.45
C PRO A 10 0.15 -13.27 -20.50
N ARG A 11 0.27 -11.94 -20.47
CA ARG A 11 1.19 -11.19 -21.33
C ARG A 11 2.63 -11.46 -20.88
N PRO A 12 3.64 -11.16 -21.70
CA PRO A 12 5.04 -11.27 -21.28
C PRO A 12 5.34 -10.55 -19.95
N ILE A 13 4.74 -9.38 -19.71
CA ILE A 13 4.90 -8.62 -18.44
C ILE A 13 4.22 -9.29 -17.22
N ASP A 14 3.27 -10.18 -17.45
CA ASP A 14 2.55 -10.90 -16.39
C ASP A 14 3.25 -12.22 -16.02
N ARG A 15 4.30 -12.62 -16.76
CA ARG A 15 5.08 -13.83 -16.51
C ARG A 15 6.30 -13.52 -15.63
N PRO A 16 6.80 -14.49 -14.85
CA PRO A 16 8.09 -14.36 -14.19
C PRO A 16 9.20 -14.07 -15.21
N THR A 17 10.14 -13.21 -14.83
CA THR A 17 11.29 -12.82 -15.65
C THR A 17 12.35 -13.93 -15.61
N GLU A 18 12.70 -14.47 -16.77
CA GLU A 18 13.80 -15.44 -16.89
C GLU A 18 15.14 -14.76 -16.62
N VAL A 19 16.00 -15.42 -15.85
CA VAL A 19 17.36 -14.94 -15.56
C VAL A 19 18.31 -15.58 -16.57
N PRO A 20 18.93 -14.81 -17.47
CA PRO A 20 19.77 -15.37 -18.51
C PRO A 20 21.11 -15.84 -17.92
N LEU A 21 21.50 -17.07 -18.25
CA LEU A 21 22.70 -17.71 -17.70
C LEU A 21 23.99 -17.40 -18.48
N THR A 22 23.88 -16.89 -19.71
CA THR A 22 24.99 -16.80 -20.66
C THR A 22 25.35 -15.38 -21.09
N THR A 23 24.47 -14.40 -20.85
CA THR A 23 24.72 -12.99 -21.19
C THR A 23 25.28 -12.25 -19.99
N ASP A 24 26.20 -11.32 -20.21
CA ASP A 24 26.75 -10.46 -19.15
C ASP A 24 25.89 -9.23 -18.87
N ASP A 25 25.10 -8.76 -19.84
CA ASP A 25 24.16 -7.66 -19.63
C ASP A 25 22.90 -8.16 -18.90
N LEU A 26 22.80 -7.77 -17.63
CA LEU A 26 21.67 -8.08 -16.75
C LEU A 26 20.81 -6.86 -16.41
N VAL A 27 21.00 -5.70 -17.06
CA VAL A 27 20.28 -4.46 -16.71
C VAL A 27 18.77 -4.64 -16.85
N ALA A 28 18.31 -5.45 -17.81
CA ALA A 28 16.90 -5.76 -17.99
C ALA A 28 16.24 -6.43 -16.75
N LEU A 29 17.03 -7.04 -15.86
CA LEU A 29 16.54 -7.61 -14.60
C LEU A 29 16.09 -6.53 -13.61
N ASP A 30 16.48 -5.26 -13.80
CA ASP A 30 15.98 -4.14 -12.99
C ASP A 30 14.45 -3.99 -13.11
N GLU A 31 13.84 -4.41 -14.22
CA GLU A 31 12.39 -4.34 -14.41
C GLU A 31 11.64 -5.60 -13.92
N ALA A 32 12.36 -6.61 -13.44
CA ALA A 32 11.75 -7.85 -12.99
C ALA A 32 10.89 -7.62 -11.73
N LYS A 33 9.64 -8.10 -11.80
CA LYS A 33 8.75 -8.17 -10.62
C LYS A 33 8.94 -9.45 -9.83
N ILE A 34 9.15 -10.56 -10.54
CA ILE A 34 9.36 -11.89 -9.99
C ILE A 34 10.39 -12.58 -10.90
N PHE A 35 11.45 -13.12 -10.32
CA PHE A 35 12.40 -13.94 -11.07
C PHE A 35 11.89 -15.38 -11.22
N ALA A 36 11.92 -15.90 -12.44
CA ALA A 36 11.69 -17.32 -12.69
C ALA A 36 12.86 -18.13 -12.14
N GLY A 37 12.58 -19.23 -11.45
CA GLY A 37 13.59 -20.26 -11.20
C GLY A 37 14.01 -20.95 -12.51
N PRO A 38 15.21 -21.52 -12.59
CA PRO A 38 15.64 -22.20 -13.80
C PRO A 38 14.79 -23.46 -14.05
N PRO A 39 14.51 -23.82 -15.31
CA PRO A 39 13.72 -25.01 -15.65
C PRO A 39 14.35 -26.31 -15.13
N ASP A 40 15.68 -26.42 -15.19
CA ASP A 40 16.44 -27.53 -14.63
C ASP A 40 16.97 -27.17 -13.22
N PRO A 41 16.64 -27.95 -12.18
CA PRO A 41 17.22 -27.78 -10.84
C PRO A 41 18.75 -27.79 -10.80
N VAL A 42 19.43 -28.45 -11.75
CA VAL A 42 20.90 -28.48 -11.87
C VAL A 42 21.48 -27.08 -12.09
N ASP A 43 20.74 -26.20 -12.76
CA ASP A 43 21.20 -24.83 -13.07
C ASP A 43 21.03 -23.85 -11.89
N ARG A 44 20.42 -24.27 -10.77
CA ARG A 44 20.17 -23.40 -9.61
C ARG A 44 21.43 -22.71 -9.07
N PRO A 45 22.60 -23.36 -8.95
CA PRO A 45 23.82 -22.68 -8.52
C PRO A 45 24.22 -21.56 -9.49
N ALA A 46 24.20 -21.82 -10.80
CA ALA A 46 24.53 -20.82 -11.82
C ALA A 46 23.51 -19.67 -11.83
N TRP A 47 22.22 -19.98 -11.72
CA TRP A 47 21.15 -18.98 -11.61
C TRP A 47 21.33 -18.06 -10.40
N ARG A 48 21.68 -18.62 -9.23
CA ARG A 48 21.97 -17.82 -8.02
C ARG A 48 23.16 -16.90 -8.24
N GLU A 49 24.22 -17.41 -8.86
CA GLU A 49 25.40 -16.62 -9.18
C GLU A 49 25.04 -15.45 -10.10
N ARG A 50 24.22 -15.66 -11.13
CA ARG A 50 23.74 -14.57 -12.00
C ARG A 50 22.98 -13.50 -11.22
N LEU A 51 22.12 -13.88 -10.27
CA LEU A 51 21.43 -12.91 -9.42
C LEU A 51 22.39 -12.14 -8.51
N HIS A 52 23.45 -12.77 -8.00
CA HIS A 52 24.48 -12.08 -7.25
C HIS A 52 25.23 -11.07 -8.13
N VAL A 53 25.65 -11.48 -9.34
CA VAL A 53 26.30 -10.59 -10.31
C VAL A 53 25.41 -9.38 -10.62
N TRP A 54 24.14 -9.61 -10.96
CA TRP A 54 23.18 -8.52 -11.18
C TRP A 54 23.05 -7.61 -9.97
N ARG A 55 22.93 -8.17 -8.77
CA ARG A 55 22.76 -7.38 -7.54
C ARG A 55 23.98 -6.50 -7.28
N GLU A 56 25.19 -7.02 -7.38
CA GLU A 56 26.40 -6.24 -7.16
C GLU A 56 26.58 -5.15 -8.24
N ASP A 57 26.28 -5.47 -9.49
CA ASP A 57 26.24 -4.49 -10.59
C ASP A 57 25.21 -3.38 -10.34
N ALA A 58 23.97 -3.74 -10.00
CA ALA A 58 22.91 -2.79 -9.70
C ALA A 58 23.26 -1.87 -8.52
N ARG A 59 23.88 -2.42 -7.46
CA ARG A 59 24.40 -1.63 -6.34
C ARG A 59 25.43 -0.62 -6.80
N SER A 60 26.36 -1.01 -7.67
CA SER A 60 27.38 -0.12 -8.20
C SER A 60 26.79 0.94 -9.14
N ARG A 61 25.89 0.57 -10.06
CA ARG A 61 25.28 1.48 -11.05
C ARG A 61 24.42 2.56 -10.42
N HIS A 62 23.77 2.23 -9.31
CA HIS A 62 22.87 3.14 -8.61
C HIS A 62 23.47 3.72 -7.33
N GLU A 63 24.78 3.53 -7.12
CA GLU A 63 25.51 4.06 -5.95
C GLU A 63 24.84 3.70 -4.61
N TYR A 64 24.25 2.50 -4.53
CA TYR A 64 23.49 2.06 -3.37
C TYR A 64 24.38 1.89 -2.15
N THR A 65 24.06 2.62 -1.09
CA THR A 65 24.78 2.55 0.20
C THR A 65 23.94 1.86 1.27
N GLY A 66 22.62 1.90 1.14
CA GLY A 66 21.67 1.41 2.15
C GLY A 66 21.40 2.41 3.28
N ALA A 67 21.91 3.63 3.20
CA ALA A 67 21.83 4.62 4.28
C ALA A 67 20.39 4.95 4.69
N ALA A 68 19.41 4.85 3.77
CA ALA A 68 18.00 5.02 4.12
C ALA A 68 17.49 4.00 5.15
N TYR A 69 17.99 2.76 5.11
CA TYR A 69 17.60 1.70 6.04
C TYR A 69 18.23 1.85 7.43
N ASP A 70 19.34 2.60 7.52
CA ASP A 70 20.04 2.87 8.77
C ASP A 70 19.50 4.10 9.52
N ARG A 71 18.55 4.85 8.92
CA ARG A 71 17.95 6.04 9.56
C ARG A 71 17.12 5.62 10.77
N PRO A 72 17.45 6.07 12.00
CA PRO A 72 16.71 5.67 13.20
C PRO A 72 15.22 6.04 13.15
N ALA A 73 14.89 7.18 12.54
CA ALA A 73 13.52 7.66 12.42
C ALA A 73 12.64 6.80 11.48
N ALA A 74 13.25 6.09 10.52
CA ALA A 74 12.55 5.18 9.61
C ALA A 74 12.72 3.69 9.98
N ALA A 75 13.46 3.39 11.06
CA ALA A 75 13.80 2.01 11.42
C ALA A 75 12.57 1.14 11.74
N TRP A 76 11.43 1.76 12.07
CA TRP A 76 10.16 1.06 12.28
C TRP A 76 9.63 0.42 10.99
N ALA A 77 9.94 0.97 9.81
CA ALA A 77 9.46 0.48 8.53
C ALA A 77 9.86 -0.99 8.30
N SER A 78 11.07 -1.36 8.73
CA SER A 78 11.60 -2.73 8.65
C SER A 78 10.78 -3.78 9.42
N ARG A 79 9.94 -3.32 10.36
CA ARG A 79 9.12 -4.14 11.25
C ARG A 79 7.62 -3.92 11.03
N CYS A 80 7.25 -3.16 10.00
CA CYS A 80 5.86 -2.86 9.66
C CYS A 80 5.34 -3.91 8.68
N HIS A 81 4.64 -4.93 9.18
CA HIS A 81 4.22 -6.09 8.40
C HIS A 81 2.73 -6.06 8.03
N THR A 82 1.90 -5.51 8.92
CA THR A 82 0.45 -5.51 8.77
C THR A 82 -0.06 -4.07 8.67
N VAL A 83 -0.53 -3.71 7.49
CA VAL A 83 -1.05 -2.36 7.20
C VAL A 83 -2.49 -2.47 6.70
N ALA A 84 -3.38 -1.69 7.32
CA ALA A 84 -4.76 -1.55 6.87
C ALA A 84 -4.96 -0.21 6.16
N GLN A 85 -5.48 -0.24 4.93
CA GLN A 85 -6.05 0.94 4.30
C GLN A 85 -7.49 1.11 4.80
N VAL A 86 -7.80 2.24 5.40
CA VAL A 86 -9.08 2.50 6.08
C VAL A 86 -9.64 3.83 5.64
N TRP A 87 -10.91 3.83 5.25
CA TRP A 87 -11.60 5.07 4.90
C TRP A 87 -11.91 5.88 6.16
N LEU A 88 -11.83 7.22 6.05
CA LEU A 88 -12.14 8.11 7.19
C LEU A 88 -13.57 7.95 7.72
N TRP A 89 -14.50 7.45 6.90
CA TRP A 89 -15.91 7.18 7.23
C TRP A 89 -16.22 5.69 7.36
N ASP A 90 -15.21 4.83 7.56
CA ASP A 90 -15.46 3.43 7.86
C ASP A 90 -16.22 3.31 9.19
N GLU A 91 -17.33 2.56 9.22
CA GLU A 91 -18.20 2.43 10.41
C GLU A 91 -17.53 1.72 11.61
N LEU A 92 -16.38 1.06 11.41
CA LEU A 92 -15.54 0.56 12.51
C LEU A 92 -14.66 1.66 13.11
N LEU A 93 -14.23 2.62 12.29
CA LEU A 93 -13.33 3.71 12.67
C LEU A 93 -14.11 4.96 13.12
N TYR A 94 -15.31 5.20 12.59
CA TYR A 94 -16.13 6.37 12.87
C TYR A 94 -17.56 5.98 13.27
N SER A 95 -18.07 6.62 14.33
CA SER A 95 -19.45 6.47 14.78
C SER A 95 -20.30 7.63 14.30
N PHE A 96 -21.22 7.37 13.37
CA PHE A 96 -22.22 8.35 12.91
C PHE A 96 -23.30 8.67 13.94
N GLU A 97 -23.47 7.84 14.96
CA GLU A 97 -24.41 8.13 16.06
C GLU A 97 -23.82 9.11 17.08
N GLN A 98 -22.48 9.10 17.23
CA GLN A 98 -21.76 9.92 18.21
C GLN A 98 -20.96 11.06 17.57
N ASP A 99 -20.96 11.14 16.24
CA ASP A 99 -20.17 12.06 15.43
C ASP A 99 -18.70 12.16 15.85
N LYS A 100 -18.05 11.00 16.01
CA LYS A 100 -16.64 10.93 16.41
C LYS A 100 -15.95 9.65 15.93
N PHE A 101 -14.63 9.72 15.85
CA PHE A 101 -13.78 8.55 15.70
C PHE A 101 -13.82 7.63 16.93
N THR A 102 -13.75 6.33 16.69
CA THR A 102 -13.72 5.25 17.68
C THR A 102 -12.51 4.34 17.46
N PRO A 103 -11.27 4.84 17.57
CA PRO A 103 -10.06 4.04 17.34
C PRO A 103 -10.01 2.77 18.18
N GLU A 104 -10.52 2.80 19.41
CA GLU A 104 -10.59 1.65 20.32
C GLU A 104 -11.38 0.49 19.73
N ARG A 105 -12.50 0.79 19.05
CA ARG A 105 -13.34 -0.22 18.40
C ARG A 105 -12.62 -0.82 17.20
N PHE A 106 -12.03 0.03 16.38
CA PHE A 106 -11.25 -0.38 15.21
C PHE A 106 -10.06 -1.27 15.61
N LEU A 107 -9.28 -0.86 16.62
CA LEU A 107 -8.11 -1.60 17.09
C LEU A 107 -8.48 -2.94 17.73
N ALA A 108 -9.56 -3.00 18.52
CA ALA A 108 -10.03 -4.24 19.12
C ALA A 108 -10.41 -5.28 18.05
N ASP A 109 -11.14 -4.84 17.03
CA ASP A 109 -11.53 -5.68 15.90
C ASP A 109 -10.29 -6.11 15.07
N ALA A 110 -9.34 -5.21 14.83
CA ALA A 110 -8.12 -5.55 14.10
C ALA A 110 -7.25 -6.56 14.86
N HIS A 111 -7.19 -6.45 16.19
CA HIS A 111 -6.53 -7.44 17.04
C HIS A 111 -7.22 -8.81 16.96
N GLU A 112 -8.55 -8.86 17.01
CA GLU A 112 -9.30 -10.11 16.89
C GLU A 112 -9.07 -10.81 15.53
N ARG A 113 -9.08 -10.05 14.43
CA ARG A 113 -9.05 -10.61 13.07
C ARG A 113 -7.63 -10.86 12.55
N PHE A 114 -6.67 -10.03 12.92
CA PHE A 114 -5.34 -10.01 12.33
C PHE A 114 -4.20 -10.13 13.35
N GLY A 115 -4.50 -10.11 14.65
CA GLY A 115 -3.48 -10.10 15.70
C GLY A 115 -2.86 -8.72 15.95
N GLY A 116 -3.42 -7.66 15.35
CA GLY A 116 -2.95 -6.28 15.45
C GLY A 116 -2.60 -5.69 14.10
N LEU A 117 -2.25 -4.40 14.11
CA LEU A 117 -1.75 -3.67 12.95
C LEU A 117 -0.47 -2.95 13.37
N ASP A 118 0.47 -2.82 12.44
CA ASP A 118 1.67 -2.01 12.61
C ASP A 118 1.45 -0.57 12.10
N ALA A 119 0.59 -0.43 11.09
CA ALA A 119 0.23 0.86 10.54
C ALA A 119 -1.18 0.91 9.94
N VAL A 120 -1.67 2.13 9.72
CA VAL A 120 -2.88 2.40 8.94
C VAL A 120 -2.58 3.41 7.84
N VAL A 121 -3.19 3.23 6.67
CA VAL A 121 -3.32 4.27 5.65
C VAL A 121 -4.72 4.85 5.81
N LEU A 122 -4.78 6.09 6.30
CA LEU A 122 -6.02 6.86 6.32
C LEU A 122 -6.32 7.28 4.88
N TRP A 123 -7.55 7.06 4.44
CA TRP A 123 -7.91 7.25 3.04
C TRP A 123 -9.19 8.08 2.90
N HIS A 124 -9.13 9.13 2.09
CA HIS A 124 -10.23 10.08 1.95
C HIS A 124 -10.78 10.20 0.51
N ALA A 125 -10.29 9.44 -0.46
CA ALA A 125 -10.77 9.60 -1.83
C ALA A 125 -12.18 8.99 -2.04
N TYR A 126 -12.33 7.67 -1.88
CA TYR A 126 -13.53 6.96 -2.36
C TYR A 126 -14.53 6.62 -1.26
N PRO A 127 -15.81 7.01 -1.35
CA PRO A 127 -16.51 7.42 -2.58
C PRO A 127 -16.80 8.93 -2.70
N VAL A 128 -16.14 9.80 -1.91
CA VAL A 128 -16.64 11.17 -1.67
C VAL A 128 -15.88 12.29 -2.38
N ILE A 129 -14.65 12.08 -2.82
CA ILE A 129 -13.86 13.14 -3.47
C ILE A 129 -14.55 13.60 -4.76
N GLY A 130 -14.68 14.91 -4.92
CA GLY A 130 -15.40 15.53 -6.04
C GLY A 130 -16.93 15.55 -5.91
N LEU A 131 -17.51 15.10 -4.79
CA LEU A 131 -18.95 15.28 -4.52
C LEU A 131 -19.29 16.69 -4.00
N ASP A 132 -18.32 17.36 -3.38
CA ASP A 132 -18.42 18.75 -2.92
C ASP A 132 -17.10 19.49 -3.24
N ASP A 133 -16.99 20.74 -2.75
CA ASP A 133 -15.88 21.64 -3.09
C ASP A 133 -14.54 21.29 -2.41
N ARG A 134 -14.50 20.24 -1.57
CA ARG A 134 -13.28 19.80 -0.89
C ARG A 134 -12.33 19.07 -1.84
N ASN A 135 -11.05 19.39 -1.71
CA ASN A 135 -9.95 18.69 -2.38
C ASN A 135 -9.29 17.65 -1.47
N GLN A 136 -8.29 16.94 -1.99
CA GLN A 136 -7.59 15.91 -1.21
C GLN A 136 -6.98 16.39 0.12
N TRP A 137 -6.59 17.66 0.21
CA TRP A 137 -6.00 18.25 1.41
C TRP A 137 -7.06 18.63 2.45
N ASP A 138 -8.20 19.14 1.98
CA ASP A 138 -9.31 19.59 2.84
C ASP A 138 -9.85 18.44 3.70
N PHE A 139 -9.91 17.22 3.16
CA PHE A 139 -10.35 16.07 3.96
C PHE A 139 -9.47 15.76 5.17
N TYR A 140 -8.19 16.08 5.12
CA TYR A 140 -7.29 15.92 6.26
C TYR A 140 -7.34 17.10 7.23
N ARG A 141 -7.72 18.29 6.76
CA ARG A 141 -7.75 19.52 7.57
C ARG A 141 -9.09 19.74 8.25
N ASP A 142 -10.17 19.43 7.56
CA ASP A 142 -11.52 19.84 7.95
C ASP A 142 -12.30 18.74 8.66
N VAL A 143 -11.88 17.47 8.56
CA VAL A 143 -12.57 16.37 9.23
C VAL A 143 -12.37 16.47 10.75
N PRO A 144 -13.45 16.70 11.53
CA PRO A 144 -13.31 16.93 12.97
C PRO A 144 -12.77 15.70 13.69
N GLY A 145 -11.83 15.93 14.61
CA GLY A 145 -11.25 14.88 15.45
C GLY A 145 -10.14 14.06 14.79
N LEU A 146 -9.74 14.38 13.55
CA LEU A 146 -8.72 13.60 12.84
C LEU A 146 -7.34 13.63 13.53
N THR A 147 -6.90 14.79 14.02
CA THR A 147 -5.65 14.88 14.80
C THR A 147 -5.71 13.99 16.04
N GLY A 148 -6.82 14.01 16.77
CA GLY A 148 -7.02 13.15 17.95
C GLY A 148 -7.09 11.65 17.60
N LEU A 149 -7.60 11.30 16.41
CA LEU A 149 -7.50 9.93 15.91
C LEU A 149 -6.04 9.53 15.68
N VAL A 150 -5.24 10.38 15.03
CA VAL A 150 -3.83 10.10 14.76
C VAL A 150 -3.04 9.93 16.06
N GLU A 151 -3.26 10.82 17.04
CA GLU A 151 -2.67 10.69 18.38
C GLU A 151 -3.07 9.36 19.05
N ALA A 152 -4.35 8.98 19.01
CA ALA A 152 -4.82 7.72 19.59
C ALA A 152 -4.22 6.48 18.90
N LEU A 153 -3.98 6.53 17.59
CA LEU A 153 -3.31 5.47 16.85
C LEU A 153 -1.83 5.38 17.21
N HIS A 154 -1.14 6.52 17.34
CA HIS A 154 0.24 6.59 17.81
C HIS A 154 0.39 6.07 19.24
N ASP A 155 -0.52 6.42 20.14
CA ASP A 155 -0.54 5.93 21.53
C ASP A 155 -0.76 4.41 21.59
N ALA A 156 -1.49 3.84 20.64
CA ALA A 156 -1.64 2.40 20.47
C ALA A 156 -0.42 1.73 19.79
N GLY A 157 0.61 2.50 19.42
CA GLY A 157 1.85 2.01 18.81
C GLY A 157 1.81 1.86 17.29
N LEU A 158 0.74 2.30 16.63
CA LEU A 158 0.62 2.24 15.18
C LEU A 158 1.35 3.40 14.51
N ARG A 159 1.68 3.21 13.23
CA ARG A 159 2.13 4.27 12.33
C ARG A 159 1.00 4.72 11.44
N VAL A 160 0.99 6.00 11.08
CA VAL A 160 -0.09 6.59 10.28
C VAL A 160 0.44 7.04 8.94
N PHE A 161 -0.17 6.56 7.87
CA PHE A 161 0.04 7.00 6.51
C PHE A 161 -1.14 7.82 6.03
N VAL A 162 -0.85 8.80 5.18
CA VAL A 162 -1.83 9.56 4.39
C VAL A 162 -1.70 9.18 2.92
N ASP A 163 -2.78 9.22 2.16
CA ASP A 163 -2.74 9.06 0.71
C ASP A 163 -2.41 10.36 -0.03
N TYR A 164 -1.58 10.24 -1.06
CA TYR A 164 -1.38 11.27 -2.08
C TYR A 164 -1.97 10.76 -3.40
N ASN A 165 -2.91 11.54 -3.95
CA ASN A 165 -3.65 11.20 -5.17
C ASN A 165 -3.23 12.15 -6.32
N PRO A 166 -2.22 11.81 -7.13
CA PRO A 166 -1.73 12.69 -8.20
C PRO A 166 -2.75 12.90 -9.33
N TRP A 167 -3.75 12.02 -9.41
CA TRP A 167 -4.83 12.10 -10.38
C TRP A 167 -5.94 13.09 -9.97
N ASP A 168 -5.93 13.61 -8.75
CA ASP A 168 -6.87 14.64 -8.31
C ASP A 168 -6.49 16.02 -8.89
N VAL A 169 -6.79 16.15 -10.18
CA VAL A 169 -6.67 17.40 -10.94
C VAL A 169 -8.04 18.08 -11.16
N GLY A 170 -9.11 17.45 -10.67
CA GLY A 170 -10.49 17.86 -10.93
C GLY A 170 -11.14 18.65 -9.79
N THR A 171 -10.64 18.54 -8.56
CA THR A 171 -11.12 19.33 -7.42
C THR A 171 -10.48 20.73 -7.37
N ARG A 172 -10.93 21.56 -6.43
CA ARG A 172 -10.38 22.90 -6.20
C ARG A 172 -8.88 22.82 -5.91
N ARG A 173 -8.07 23.54 -6.68
CA ARG A 173 -6.61 23.61 -6.46
C ARG A 173 -6.26 24.45 -5.22
N GLY A 174 -5.31 23.95 -4.44
CA GLY A 174 -4.59 24.72 -3.43
C GLY A 174 -3.26 25.22 -3.99
N ASP A 175 -2.22 25.18 -3.18
CA ASP A 175 -0.83 25.35 -3.62
C ASP A 175 -0.39 24.13 -4.47
N ASP A 176 0.90 24.07 -4.82
CA ASP A 176 1.45 22.89 -5.47
C ASP A 176 1.40 21.67 -4.54
N ASP A 177 1.21 20.48 -5.13
CA ASP A 177 0.99 19.23 -4.37
C ASP A 177 2.10 18.94 -3.36
N LEU A 178 3.35 19.30 -3.71
CA LEU A 178 4.49 19.04 -2.85
C LEU A 178 4.45 19.94 -1.60
N THR A 179 4.12 21.22 -1.76
CA THR A 179 3.92 22.15 -0.65
C THR A 179 2.76 21.72 0.24
N GLU A 180 1.63 21.36 -0.36
CA GLU A 180 0.42 20.94 0.37
C GLU A 180 0.67 19.65 1.17
N LEU A 181 1.25 18.62 0.55
CA LEU A 181 1.54 17.36 1.19
C LEU A 181 2.59 17.49 2.29
N ALA A 182 3.65 18.29 2.08
CA ALA A 182 4.67 18.52 3.08
C ALA A 182 4.10 19.23 4.33
N SER A 183 3.24 20.23 4.14
CA SER A 183 2.52 20.87 5.26
C SER A 183 1.65 19.85 5.99
N LEU A 184 0.86 19.07 5.25
CA LEU A 184 -0.05 18.09 5.81
C LEU A 184 0.65 16.99 6.62
N VAL A 185 1.78 16.48 6.12
CA VAL A 185 2.62 15.50 6.84
C VAL A 185 3.14 16.09 8.15
N ALA A 186 3.58 17.34 8.14
CA ALA A 186 4.08 18.01 9.34
C ALA A 186 2.96 18.29 10.35
N ASP A 187 1.83 18.83 9.89
CA ASP A 187 0.69 19.27 10.71
C ASP A 187 -0.04 18.09 11.36
N LEU A 188 -0.29 17.03 10.59
CA LEU A 188 -0.99 15.83 11.08
C LEU A 188 -0.05 14.88 11.83
N GLY A 189 1.27 14.99 11.59
CA GLY A 189 2.24 14.07 12.16
C GLY A 189 2.25 12.69 11.50
N ALA A 190 1.88 12.59 10.23
CA ALA A 190 1.86 11.33 9.48
C ALA A 190 3.28 10.73 9.37
N ASP A 191 3.44 9.44 9.66
CA ASP A 191 4.69 8.69 9.59
C ASP A 191 5.08 8.26 8.16
N GLY A 192 4.10 8.25 7.25
CA GLY A 192 4.36 7.93 5.86
C GLY A 192 3.32 8.47 4.89
N VAL A 193 3.60 8.29 3.61
CA VAL A 193 2.71 8.66 2.50
C VAL A 193 2.52 7.45 1.60
N PHE A 194 1.27 7.10 1.34
CA PHE A 194 0.89 6.16 0.29
C PHE A 194 0.76 6.91 -1.04
N LEU A 195 1.58 6.57 -2.03
CA LEU A 195 1.63 7.24 -3.33
C LEU A 195 0.70 6.52 -4.31
N ASP A 196 -0.57 6.91 -4.35
CA ASP A 196 -1.56 6.24 -5.20
C ASP A 196 -1.19 6.38 -6.68
N THR A 197 -1.26 5.28 -7.44
CA THR A 197 -0.86 5.21 -8.86
C THR A 197 0.62 5.49 -9.17
N LEU A 198 1.47 5.70 -8.16
CA LEU A 198 2.89 6.00 -8.35
C LEU A 198 3.78 4.92 -7.75
N LYS A 199 4.77 4.45 -8.53
CA LYS A 199 5.77 3.49 -8.04
C LYS A 199 6.82 4.12 -7.12
N LYS A 200 7.02 5.43 -7.24
CA LYS A 200 8.09 6.22 -6.59
C LYS A 200 7.70 7.69 -6.57
N ALA A 201 8.31 8.44 -5.66
CA ALA A 201 8.35 9.89 -5.68
C ALA A 201 9.67 10.37 -6.34
N GLU A 202 9.68 11.54 -6.97
CA GLU A 202 10.89 12.14 -7.53
C GLU A 202 11.80 12.75 -6.44
N PRO A 203 13.11 12.99 -6.68
CA PRO A 203 14.05 13.31 -5.60
C PRO A 203 13.69 14.58 -4.83
N GLU A 204 13.24 15.63 -5.52
CA GLU A 204 12.75 16.87 -4.89
C GLU A 204 11.58 16.60 -3.95
N PHE A 205 10.69 15.68 -4.35
CA PHE A 205 9.53 15.29 -3.56
C PHE A 205 9.97 14.56 -2.28
N VAL A 206 10.91 13.62 -2.41
CA VAL A 206 11.49 12.90 -1.27
C VAL A 206 12.22 13.85 -0.31
N GLU A 207 13.01 14.79 -0.83
CA GLU A 207 13.77 15.75 -0.04
C GLU A 207 12.82 16.64 0.79
N ARG A 208 11.79 17.21 0.16
CA ARG A 208 10.86 18.09 0.86
C ARG A 208 10.06 17.34 1.94
N LEU A 209 9.60 16.13 1.66
CA LEU A 209 8.90 15.33 2.68
C LEU A 209 9.83 14.95 3.84
N ASN A 210 11.09 14.61 3.57
CA ASN A 210 12.06 14.36 4.64
C ASN A 210 12.36 15.62 5.45
N ALA A 211 12.34 16.80 4.84
CA ALA A 211 12.49 18.07 5.56
C ALA A 211 11.28 18.36 6.46
N ALA A 212 10.07 18.02 6.00
CA ALA A 212 8.84 18.13 6.80
C ALA A 212 8.79 17.12 7.96
N ARG A 213 9.21 15.88 7.70
CA ARG A 213 9.32 14.83 8.71
C ARG A 213 10.54 13.94 8.43
N PRO A 214 11.64 14.10 9.20
CA PRO A 214 12.80 13.24 9.07
C PRO A 214 12.44 11.77 9.25
N GLY A 215 12.76 10.94 8.25
CA GLY A 215 12.44 9.51 8.28
C GLY A 215 11.02 9.15 7.84
N ILE A 216 10.33 10.07 7.15
CA ILE A 216 9.07 9.75 6.45
C ILE A 216 9.24 8.53 5.54
N VAL A 217 8.26 7.64 5.56
CA VAL A 217 8.25 6.42 4.74
C VAL A 217 7.31 6.62 3.55
N LEU A 218 7.80 6.33 2.35
CA LEU A 218 7.00 6.40 1.13
C LEU A 218 6.63 5.00 0.68
N GLU A 219 5.34 4.75 0.52
CA GLU A 219 4.83 3.51 -0.01
C GLU A 219 4.26 3.75 -1.41
N GLY A 220 5.03 3.34 -2.42
CA GLY A 220 4.57 3.37 -3.81
C GLY A 220 3.67 2.19 -4.16
N GLU A 221 2.80 2.39 -5.15
CA GLU A 221 2.03 1.33 -5.77
C GLU A 221 2.93 0.51 -6.72
N SER A 222 2.89 -0.81 -6.58
CA SER A 222 3.69 -1.76 -7.37
C SER A 222 5.18 -1.78 -7.03
N LYS A 223 5.95 -2.44 -7.89
CA LYS A 223 7.38 -2.66 -7.72
C LYS A 223 8.16 -1.35 -7.78
N LEU A 224 8.87 -1.03 -6.71
CA LEU A 224 9.80 0.09 -6.65
C LEU A 224 10.91 -0.07 -7.71
N PRO A 225 11.20 0.96 -8.52
CA PRO A 225 12.33 0.93 -9.45
C PRO A 225 13.66 0.75 -8.71
N VAL A 226 14.58 -0.04 -9.26
CA VAL A 226 15.83 -0.40 -8.56
C VAL A 226 16.66 0.84 -8.25
N GLU A 227 16.62 1.85 -9.14
CA GLU A 227 17.34 3.11 -8.94
C GLU A 227 16.86 3.94 -7.75
N ARG A 228 15.72 3.59 -7.13
CA ARG A 228 15.13 4.31 -5.99
C ARG A 228 15.16 3.53 -4.67
N LEU A 229 15.90 2.42 -4.62
CA LEU A 229 16.08 1.68 -3.37
C LEU A 229 16.81 2.50 -2.29
N GLU A 230 17.62 3.49 -2.68
CA GLU A 230 18.40 4.30 -1.75
C GLU A 230 17.56 5.37 -1.03
N ASP A 231 16.40 5.73 -1.55
CA ASP A 231 15.57 6.82 -1.01
C ASP A 231 14.13 6.44 -0.70
N HIS A 232 13.73 5.19 -0.99
CA HIS A 232 12.48 4.59 -0.56
C HIS A 232 12.74 3.34 0.30
N SER A 233 12.37 3.41 1.57
CA SER A 233 12.56 2.32 2.55
C SER A 233 11.41 1.32 2.59
N CYS A 234 10.34 1.56 1.83
CA CYS A 234 9.18 0.68 1.70
C CYS A 234 8.76 0.53 0.23
N SER A 235 8.07 -0.56 -0.08
CA SER A 235 7.43 -0.77 -1.38
C SER A 235 6.21 -1.65 -1.25
N GLY A 236 5.13 -1.32 -1.97
CA GLY A 236 3.97 -2.18 -2.08
C GLY A 236 4.27 -3.43 -2.91
N CYS A 237 4.10 -4.62 -2.32
CA CYS A 237 4.07 -5.84 -3.14
C CYS A 237 2.64 -6.00 -3.66
N GLY A 238 2.44 -5.74 -4.96
CA GLY A 238 1.17 -6.02 -5.60
C GLY A 238 0.73 -7.47 -5.37
N SER A 239 -0.58 -7.70 -5.38
CA SER A 239 -1.17 -9.04 -5.24
C SER A 239 -0.83 -9.94 -6.43
N ALA A 240 0.43 -10.39 -6.53
CA ALA A 240 0.79 -11.49 -7.40
C ALA A 240 0.18 -12.75 -6.78
N GLY A 241 -0.90 -13.26 -7.38
CA GLY A 241 -1.60 -14.44 -6.90
C GLY A 241 -0.61 -15.59 -6.68
N ARG A 242 -0.45 -16.03 -5.43
CA ARG A 242 0.26 -17.27 -5.14
C ARG A 242 -0.47 -18.42 -5.84
N PRO A 243 0.16 -19.20 -6.72
CA PRO A 243 -0.41 -20.48 -7.13
C PRO A 243 -0.53 -21.37 -5.89
N ALA A 244 -1.67 -22.05 -5.74
CA ALA A 244 -2.07 -22.84 -4.57
C ALA A 244 -1.11 -23.99 -4.20
N THR A 245 -0.05 -24.23 -4.98
CA THR A 245 0.93 -25.31 -4.82
C THR A 245 2.32 -24.82 -4.38
N ALA A 246 2.54 -23.52 -4.22
CA ALA A 246 3.83 -22.99 -3.77
C ALA A 246 4.07 -23.29 -2.28
N ARG A 247 4.84 -24.35 -2.00
CA ARG A 247 5.43 -24.59 -0.67
C ARG A 247 6.34 -23.41 -0.28
N PRO A 248 6.49 -23.10 1.02
CA PRO A 248 7.37 -22.03 1.46
C PRO A 248 8.78 -22.28 0.92
N CYS A 249 9.33 -21.31 0.20
CA CYS A 249 10.76 -21.27 -0.06
C CYS A 249 11.45 -20.79 1.22
N ASP A 250 11.85 -21.71 2.09
CA ASP A 250 12.70 -21.47 3.26
C ASP A 250 14.15 -21.06 2.87
N ALA A 251 14.34 -20.36 1.75
CA ALA A 251 15.66 -20.19 1.12
C ALA A 251 16.11 -18.72 0.94
N TRP A 252 15.38 -17.76 1.51
CA TRP A 252 15.80 -16.35 1.54
C TRP A 252 15.86 -15.85 2.99
N SER A 253 16.87 -16.32 3.70
CA SER A 253 17.43 -15.60 4.84
C SER A 253 18.93 -15.89 4.91
N PRO A 254 19.78 -15.02 4.35
CA PRO A 254 21.08 -14.77 4.89
C PRO A 254 21.04 -13.41 5.60
N SER A 255 21.25 -13.48 6.91
CA SER A 255 21.63 -12.38 7.78
C SER A 255 22.77 -11.55 7.18
N SER A 256 22.47 -10.41 6.58
CA SER A 256 23.36 -9.22 6.49
C SER A 256 22.85 -8.02 5.68
N VAL A 257 21.60 -7.96 5.19
CA VAL A 257 21.02 -6.73 4.59
C VAL A 257 19.53 -6.65 4.93
N PRO A 258 18.99 -5.50 5.41
CA PRO A 258 17.54 -5.33 5.56
C PRO A 258 16.89 -5.39 4.17
N SER A 259 16.06 -6.40 3.93
CA SER A 259 15.17 -6.44 2.77
C SER A 259 14.16 -5.29 2.87
N ALA A 260 13.89 -4.58 1.77
CA ALA A 260 12.76 -3.67 1.67
C ALA A 260 11.51 -4.36 2.25
N THR A 261 10.84 -3.69 3.18
CA THR A 261 9.68 -4.30 3.84
C THR A 261 8.52 -4.28 2.88
N CYS A 262 7.96 -5.46 2.71
CA CYS A 262 6.81 -5.72 1.88
C CYS A 262 5.58 -5.56 2.78
N CYS A 263 4.89 -4.42 2.65
CA CYS A 263 3.60 -4.23 3.28
C CYS A 263 2.58 -5.10 2.56
N VAL A 264 1.92 -5.99 3.29
CA VAL A 264 0.75 -6.73 2.81
C VAL A 264 -0.47 -5.89 3.17
N THR A 265 -1.08 -5.25 2.17
CA THR A 265 -2.38 -4.60 2.36
C THR A 265 -3.44 -5.66 2.62
N ALA A 266 -3.98 -5.70 3.83
CA ALA A 266 -5.11 -6.55 4.16
C ALA A 266 -6.38 -5.98 3.50
N CYS A 267 -6.62 -6.34 2.24
CA CYS A 267 -7.86 -6.01 1.55
C CYS A 267 -9.00 -6.87 2.13
N GLY A 268 -9.87 -6.27 2.94
CA GLY A 268 -11.02 -6.94 3.52
C GLY A 268 -11.91 -7.59 2.45
N ARG A 269 -12.10 -8.91 2.53
CA ARG A 269 -13.12 -9.63 1.74
C ARG A 269 -13.97 -10.54 2.61
N ARG A 270 -15.25 -10.18 2.75
CA ARG A 270 -16.44 -10.87 2.19
C ARG A 270 -17.67 -10.40 2.96
N TRP A 271 -18.58 -9.74 2.23
CA TRP A 271 -19.97 -9.65 2.64
C TRP A 271 -20.52 -11.07 2.88
N PRO A 272 -21.07 -11.39 4.06
CA PRO A 272 -21.79 -12.64 4.23
C PRO A 272 -23.02 -12.64 3.32
N SER A 273 -23.11 -13.69 2.51
CA SER A 273 -24.24 -13.95 1.64
C SER A 273 -25.50 -14.11 2.48
N SER A 274 -26.39 -13.11 2.44
CA SER A 274 -27.78 -13.13 2.92
C SER A 274 -28.01 -13.39 4.42
N PRO A 275 -28.81 -12.54 5.12
CA PRO A 275 -29.29 -12.88 6.44
C PRO A 275 -30.30 -14.04 6.38
N PRO A 276 -30.39 -14.90 7.42
CA PRO A 276 -31.42 -15.93 7.49
C PRO A 276 -32.80 -15.28 7.47
N ARG A 277 -33.66 -15.74 6.55
CA ARG A 277 -35.08 -15.32 6.45
C ARG A 277 -35.77 -15.50 7.81
N ARG A 278 -35.90 -14.43 8.58
CA ARG A 278 -36.88 -14.37 9.67
C ARG A 278 -38.27 -14.29 9.03
N ARG A 279 -39.05 -15.36 9.16
CA ARG A 279 -40.48 -15.37 8.86
C ARG A 279 -41.14 -14.27 9.70
N ARG A 280 -41.67 -13.23 9.07
CA ARG A 280 -42.67 -12.34 9.70
C ARG A 280 -44.05 -13.00 9.60
N PRO A 281 -44.84 -13.03 10.68
CA PRO A 281 -46.22 -13.49 10.63
C PRO A 281 -47.09 -12.51 9.84
N GLY A 282 -48.13 -13.06 9.21
CA GLY A 282 -48.83 -12.48 8.06
C GLY A 282 -49.49 -11.12 8.25
N PHE A 283 -49.59 -10.42 7.13
CA PHE A 283 -50.55 -9.35 6.93
C PHE A 283 -51.46 -9.77 5.78
N THR A 284 -52.70 -10.11 6.14
CA THR A 284 -53.84 -10.34 5.25
C THR A 284 -54.12 -9.08 4.43
N ARG A 285 -54.10 -9.19 3.10
CA ARG A 285 -54.67 -8.17 2.20
C ARG A 285 -56.18 -8.38 2.12
N HIS A 286 -56.96 -7.44 2.64
CA HIS A 286 -58.35 -7.27 2.24
C HIS A 286 -58.38 -6.60 0.86
N ALA A 287 -58.88 -7.33 -0.13
CA ALA A 287 -59.39 -6.76 -1.37
C ALA A 287 -60.85 -6.34 -1.13
N GLY A 288 -61.11 -5.04 -1.16
CA GLY A 288 -62.45 -4.48 -1.22
C GLY A 288 -62.68 -3.90 -2.61
N ASN A 289 -63.42 -4.64 -3.44
CA ASN A 289 -64.16 -4.06 -4.56
C ASN A 289 -65.47 -3.52 -3.98
N SER A 290 -65.81 -2.25 -4.24
CA SER A 290 -67.17 -1.90 -4.68
C SER A 290 -67.22 -0.51 -5.29
N THR A 291 -67.89 -0.47 -6.43
CA THR A 291 -68.38 0.66 -7.22
C THR A 291 -69.22 1.68 -6.44
N ALA A 292 -69.05 2.95 -6.78
CA ALA A 292 -70.11 3.89 -7.19
C ALA A 292 -69.47 4.97 -8.09
#